data_AF-A0A3N0XN11-F1
#
_entry.id   AF-A0A3N0XN11-F1
#
_cell.length_a   1.000
_cell.length_b   1.000
_cell.length_c   1.000
_cell.angle_alpha   90.00
_cell.angle_beta   90.00
_cell.angle_gamma   90.00
#
_symmetry.space_group_name_H-M   'P 1'
#
loop_
_entity.id
_entity.type
_entity.pdbx_description
1 polymer ?
#
loop_
_entity_poly.entity_id
_entity_poly.type
_entity_poly.pdbx_seq_one_letter_code
_entity_poly.pdbx_strand_id
1 'polypeptide(L)'
;MSRKGTEFFKWTDSEVELLLRVTQEYKVAKASENVDWETCQNKYGEILDRFKEQYPADDVDYPHSKDEVTKLTLTTKLKAIRLKYRHAVDSGRRSGHGRVVLLYCELCEQIWGGSPAINCGIETSDINNRSSTTSDESYPPSVSRDSPSPLLCSSAPSPATASEDSESTETQNRHDRLNATLLSYR
;
A
#
# COMPACT_ATOMS: atom_id res chain seq x y z
N MET A 1 -24.04 23.01 -28.11
CA MET A 1 -22.57 22.82 -28.14
C MET A 1 -22.24 21.54 -27.41
N SER A 2 -22.06 20.42 -28.12
CA SER A 2 -21.63 19.16 -27.50
C SER A 2 -20.20 19.34 -27.01
N ARG A 3 -19.99 19.19 -25.70
CA ARG A 3 -18.65 18.99 -25.15
C ARG A 3 -18.12 17.73 -25.84
N LYS A 4 -17.13 17.87 -26.72
CA LYS A 4 -16.34 16.72 -27.18
C LYS A 4 -15.84 16.04 -25.91
N GLY A 5 -16.38 14.85 -25.61
CA GLY A 5 -15.88 14.04 -24.52
C GLY A 5 -14.38 13.90 -24.73
N THR A 6 -13.59 14.21 -23.72
CA THR A 6 -12.18 13.89 -23.72
C THR A 6 -12.11 12.37 -23.71
N GLU A 7 -11.96 11.75 -24.87
CA GLU A 7 -11.73 10.32 -24.98
C GLU A 7 -10.50 9.98 -24.14
N PHE A 8 -10.69 9.19 -23.09
CA PHE A 8 -9.61 8.80 -22.19
C PHE A 8 -8.71 7.78 -22.89
N PHE A 9 -7.40 8.01 -22.87
CA PHE A 9 -6.41 7.07 -23.42
C PHE A 9 -6.52 5.70 -22.73
N LYS A 10 -6.74 4.64 -23.50
CA LYS A 10 -7.02 3.28 -22.98
C LYS A 10 -5.81 2.36 -23.14
N TRP A 11 -4.93 2.38 -22.14
CA TRP A 11 -3.76 1.49 -22.10
C TRP A 11 -4.10 -0.01 -22.21
N THR A 12 -3.46 -0.71 -23.14
CA THR A 12 -3.47 -2.19 -23.19
C THR A 12 -2.49 -2.81 -22.19
N ASP A 13 -2.63 -4.10 -21.92
CA ASP A 13 -1.71 -4.81 -21.02
C ASP A 13 -0.27 -4.81 -21.58
N SER A 14 -0.09 -4.95 -22.90
CA SER A 14 1.22 -4.95 -23.58
C SER A 14 1.87 -3.57 -23.61
N GLU A 15 1.09 -2.50 -23.80
CA GLU A 15 1.59 -1.12 -23.67
C GLU A 15 2.04 -0.80 -22.25
N VAL A 16 1.31 -1.31 -21.24
CA VAL A 16 1.67 -1.14 -19.84
C VAL A 16 2.91 -1.93 -19.48
N GLU A 17 3.03 -3.15 -19.99
CA GLU A 17 4.22 -3.97 -19.78
C GLU A 17 5.47 -3.27 -20.36
N LEU A 18 5.39 -2.81 -21.62
CA LEU A 18 6.46 -2.06 -22.26
C LEU A 18 6.83 -0.80 -21.45
N LEU A 19 5.83 -0.04 -20.98
CA LEU A 19 6.05 1.13 -20.15
C LEU A 19 6.82 0.80 -18.86
N LEU A 20 6.47 -0.30 -18.19
CA LEU A 20 7.14 -0.72 -16.96
C LEU A 20 8.56 -1.21 -17.23
N ARG A 21 8.78 -2.01 -18.29
CA ARG A 21 10.12 -2.47 -18.69
C ARG A 21 11.04 -1.30 -19.02
N VAL A 22 10.61 -0.37 -19.86
CA VAL A 22 11.39 0.83 -20.20
C VAL A 22 11.71 1.68 -18.97
N THR A 23 10.75 1.79 -18.03
CA THR A 23 10.98 2.51 -16.77
C THR A 23 12.04 1.81 -15.92
N GLN A 24 12.02 0.48 -15.85
CA GLN A 24 13.03 -0.31 -15.16
C GLN A 24 14.41 -0.15 -15.81
N GLU A 25 14.51 -0.26 -17.13
CA GLU A 25 15.76 -0.05 -17.86
C GLU A 25 16.32 1.35 -17.64
N TYR A 26 15.44 2.36 -17.62
CA TYR A 26 15.82 3.72 -17.28
C TYR A 26 16.41 3.81 -15.86
N LYS A 27 15.73 3.22 -14.87
CA LYS A 27 16.22 3.15 -13.49
C LYS A 27 17.58 2.46 -13.41
N VAL A 28 17.76 1.32 -14.08
CA VAL A 28 19.02 0.56 -14.09
C VAL A 28 20.14 1.37 -14.75
N ALA A 29 19.86 2.04 -15.87
CA ALA A 29 20.82 2.92 -16.52
C ALA A 29 21.27 4.05 -15.59
N LYS A 30 20.33 4.72 -14.89
CA LYS A 30 20.68 5.77 -13.92
C LYS A 30 21.43 5.23 -12.69
N ALA A 31 21.10 4.04 -12.22
CA ALA A 31 21.83 3.40 -11.14
C ALA A 31 23.30 3.11 -11.54
N SER A 32 23.57 2.76 -12.80
CA SER A 32 24.94 2.58 -13.31
C SER A 32 25.76 3.87 -13.34
N GLU A 33 25.08 5.02 -13.40
CA GLU A 33 25.69 6.36 -13.29
C GLU A 33 25.77 6.83 -11.82
N ASN A 34 25.43 5.99 -10.85
CA ASN A 34 25.25 6.36 -9.43
C ASN A 34 24.22 7.48 -9.20
N VAL A 35 23.24 7.62 -10.09
CA VAL A 35 22.17 8.61 -10.01
C VAL A 35 20.87 7.92 -9.60
N ASP A 36 20.19 8.46 -8.59
CA ASP A 36 18.81 8.06 -8.31
C ASP A 36 17.88 8.62 -9.40
N TRP A 37 17.30 7.73 -10.19
CA TRP A 37 16.36 8.07 -11.26
C TRP A 37 15.16 8.90 -10.79
N GLU A 38 14.77 8.81 -9.51
CA GLU A 38 13.67 9.61 -8.98
C GLU A 38 14.02 11.11 -8.89
N THR A 39 15.30 11.45 -8.78
CA THR A 39 15.80 12.84 -8.70
C THR A 39 15.86 13.54 -10.06
N CYS A 40 15.88 12.78 -11.16
CA CYS A 40 15.95 13.30 -12.51
C CYS A 40 14.69 14.11 -12.87
N GLN A 41 14.85 15.41 -13.10
CA GLN A 41 13.74 16.33 -13.41
C GLN A 41 13.01 15.97 -14.71
N ASN A 42 13.76 15.50 -15.72
CA ASN A 42 13.20 15.12 -17.02
C ASN A 42 12.96 13.61 -17.18
N LYS A 43 12.90 12.83 -16.08
CA LYS A 43 12.75 11.36 -16.16
C LYS A 43 11.60 10.89 -17.05
N TYR A 44 10.43 11.55 -16.95
CA TYR A 44 9.28 11.16 -17.77
C TYR A 44 9.44 11.50 -19.25
N GLY A 45 10.28 12.48 -19.59
CA GLY A 45 10.65 12.78 -20.99
C GLY A 45 11.57 11.68 -21.52
N GLU A 46 12.64 11.39 -20.80
CA GLU A 46 13.61 10.35 -21.21
C GLU A 46 12.99 8.95 -21.27
N ILE A 47 12.10 8.62 -20.33
CA ILE A 47 11.32 7.37 -20.38
C ILE A 47 10.38 7.36 -21.59
N LEU A 48 9.76 8.49 -21.95
CA LEU A 48 8.90 8.57 -23.14
C LEU A 48 9.70 8.35 -24.42
N ASP A 49 10.89 8.96 -24.53
CA ASP A 49 11.74 8.82 -25.72
C ASP A 49 12.12 7.35 -25.93
N ARG A 50 12.55 6.66 -24.87
CA ARG A 50 12.83 5.22 -24.90
C ARG A 50 11.59 4.37 -25.20
N PHE A 51 10.43 4.76 -24.65
CA PHE A 51 9.17 4.08 -24.91
C PHE A 51 8.80 4.15 -26.40
N LYS A 52 8.96 5.32 -27.03
CA LYS A 52 8.70 5.51 -28.46
C LYS A 52 9.70 4.76 -29.35
N GLU A 53 10.95 4.63 -28.91
CA GLU A 53 11.99 3.89 -29.62
C GLU A 53 11.71 2.38 -29.64
N GLN A 54 11.22 1.83 -28.52
CA GLN A 54 10.89 0.42 -28.38
C GLN A 54 9.43 0.09 -28.79
N TYR A 55 8.65 1.08 -29.24
CA TYR A 55 7.25 0.86 -29.61
C TYR A 55 7.18 0.05 -30.92
N PRO A 56 6.48 -1.10 -30.95
CA PRO A 56 6.35 -1.89 -32.16
C PRO A 56 5.50 -1.17 -33.21
N ALA A 57 5.92 -1.23 -34.47
CA ALA A 57 5.30 -0.44 -35.54
C ALA A 57 3.96 -1.01 -36.03
N ASP A 58 3.73 -2.33 -35.91
CA ASP A 58 2.56 -3.03 -36.47
C ASP A 58 2.24 -4.28 -35.65
N ASP A 59 1.71 -4.09 -34.44
CA ASP A 59 1.31 -5.19 -33.55
C ASP A 59 -0.14 -5.00 -33.08
N VAL A 60 -0.93 -6.08 -33.12
CA VAL A 60 -2.35 -6.09 -32.71
C VAL A 60 -2.53 -5.74 -31.23
N ASP A 61 -1.50 -5.98 -30.42
CA ASP A 61 -1.51 -5.68 -28.98
C ASP A 61 -1.23 -4.20 -28.66
N TYR A 62 -0.86 -3.41 -29.68
CA TYR A 62 -0.46 -2.00 -29.61
C TYR A 62 -1.36 -1.14 -30.52
N PRO A 63 -2.63 -0.91 -30.11
CA PRO A 63 -3.63 -0.27 -30.96
C PRO A 63 -3.43 1.25 -31.16
N HIS A 64 -2.58 1.90 -30.36
CA HIS A 64 -2.30 3.32 -30.48
C HIS A 64 -1.06 3.54 -31.35
N SER A 65 -0.98 4.68 -32.03
CA SER A 65 0.30 5.13 -32.58
C SER A 65 1.24 5.54 -31.44
N LYS A 66 2.55 5.29 -31.60
CA LYS A 66 3.58 5.78 -30.67
C LYS A 66 3.51 7.29 -30.41
N ASP A 67 2.95 8.06 -31.35
CA ASP A 67 2.81 9.51 -31.22
C ASP A 67 1.56 9.96 -30.45
N GLU A 68 0.58 9.07 -30.28
CA GLU A 68 -0.59 9.31 -29.42
C GLU A 68 -0.20 9.23 -27.93
N VAL A 69 0.85 8.46 -27.61
CA VAL A 69 1.41 8.41 -26.26
C VAL A 69 2.21 9.68 -26.01
N THR A 70 1.58 10.60 -25.28
CA THR A 70 2.19 11.86 -24.85
C THR A 70 2.83 11.74 -23.46
N LYS A 71 3.76 12.64 -23.15
CA LYS A 71 4.37 12.75 -21.80
C LYS A 71 3.32 12.81 -20.69
N LEU A 72 2.20 13.49 -20.92
CA LEU A 72 1.11 13.60 -19.95
C LEU A 72 0.44 12.25 -19.70
N THR A 73 0.06 11.53 -20.75
CA THR A 73 -0.60 10.22 -20.65
C THR A 73 0.32 9.20 -19.95
N LEU A 74 1.59 9.16 -20.34
CA LEU A 74 2.62 8.30 -19.75
C LEU A 74 2.83 8.62 -18.26
N THR A 75 3.04 9.90 -17.93
CA THR A 75 3.25 10.34 -16.53
C THR A 75 2.06 9.98 -15.66
N THR A 76 0.85 10.23 -16.16
CA THR A 76 -0.40 9.94 -15.44
C THR A 76 -0.54 8.43 -15.19
N LYS A 77 -0.28 7.61 -16.20
CA LYS A 77 -0.33 6.15 -16.07
C LYS A 77 0.70 5.64 -15.07
N LEU A 78 1.96 6.06 -15.19
CA LEU A 78 3.04 5.58 -14.31
C LEU A 78 2.78 5.94 -12.85
N LYS A 79 2.29 7.16 -12.58
CA LYS A 79 1.87 7.59 -11.23
C LYS A 79 0.70 6.77 -10.70
N ALA A 80 -0.31 6.49 -11.54
CA ALA A 80 -1.45 5.68 -11.14
C ALA A 80 -1.04 4.24 -10.79
N ILE A 81 -0.10 3.66 -11.54
CA ILE A 81 0.44 2.33 -11.25
C ILE A 81 1.22 2.35 -9.94
N ARG A 82 2.15 3.30 -9.75
CA ARG A 82 2.91 3.45 -8.49
C ARG A 82 1.98 3.57 -7.28
N LEU A 83 0.92 4.36 -7.39
CA LEU A 83 -0.05 4.53 -6.31
C LEU A 83 -0.76 3.22 -5.97
N LYS A 84 -1.26 2.50 -6.99
CA LYS A 84 -1.92 1.20 -6.79
C LYS A 84 -0.97 0.14 -6.25
N TYR A 85 0.27 0.12 -6.73
CA TYR A 85 1.31 -0.78 -6.22
C TYR A 85 1.57 -0.51 -4.74
N ARG A 86 1.74 0.76 -4.33
CA ARG A 86 1.90 1.13 -2.93
C ARG A 86 0.72 0.66 -2.08
N HIS A 87 -0.52 0.86 -2.52
CA HIS A 87 -1.68 0.34 -1.80
C HIS A 87 -1.67 -1.19 -1.65
N ALA A 88 -1.20 -1.92 -2.68
CA ALA A 88 -1.04 -3.37 -2.60
C ALA A 88 0.02 -3.80 -1.57
N VAL A 89 1.11 -3.05 -1.49
CA VAL A 89 2.17 -3.25 -0.48
C VAL A 89 1.66 -2.92 0.92
N ASP A 90 1.05 -1.75 1.11
CA ASP A 90 0.55 -1.26 2.41
C ASP A 90 -0.54 -2.17 2.99
N SER A 91 -1.39 -2.73 2.14
CA SER A 91 -2.45 -3.66 2.57
C SER A 91 -1.96 -5.09 2.81
N GLY A 92 -0.71 -5.41 2.46
CA GLY A 92 -0.17 -6.77 2.50
C GLY A 92 -0.87 -7.74 1.52
N ARG A 93 -1.71 -7.24 0.61
CA ARG A 93 -2.51 -8.04 -0.32
C ARG A 93 -2.25 -7.62 -1.75
N ARG A 94 -1.62 -8.50 -2.53
CA ARG A 94 -1.40 -8.34 -3.97
C ARG A 94 -2.72 -8.25 -4.77
N SER A 95 -3.78 -8.89 -4.30
CA SER A 95 -5.12 -8.87 -4.91
C SER A 95 -5.93 -7.63 -4.50
N GLY A 96 -6.80 -7.12 -5.39
CA GLY A 96 -7.76 -6.05 -5.08
C GLY A 96 -7.29 -4.63 -5.42
N HIS A 97 -6.03 -4.46 -5.82
CA HIS A 97 -5.43 -3.17 -6.16
C HIS A 97 -5.36 -2.89 -7.68
N GLY A 98 -6.04 -3.73 -8.46
CA GLY A 98 -6.18 -3.59 -9.92
C GLY A 98 -5.34 -4.58 -10.73
N ARG A 99 -5.81 -4.87 -11.95
CA ARG A 99 -5.23 -5.88 -12.84
C ARG A 99 -3.74 -5.65 -13.14
N VAL A 100 -3.36 -4.41 -13.44
CA VAL A 100 -1.96 -4.06 -13.76
C VAL A 100 -0.99 -4.44 -12.64
N VAL A 101 -1.34 -4.16 -11.39
CA VAL A 101 -0.50 -4.51 -10.23
C VAL A 101 -0.47 -6.01 -10.00
N LEU A 102 -1.57 -6.71 -10.26
CA LEU A 102 -1.62 -8.16 -10.16
C LEU A 102 -0.68 -8.84 -11.18
N LEU A 103 -0.75 -8.42 -12.45
CA LEU A 103 0.03 -8.98 -13.55
C LEU A 103 1.52 -8.63 -13.43
N TYR A 104 1.82 -7.37 -13.13
CA TYR A 104 3.18 -6.83 -13.21
C TYR A 104 3.77 -6.47 -11.86
N CYS A 105 3.38 -7.20 -10.81
CA CYS A 105 3.85 -6.94 -9.44
C CYS A 105 5.37 -6.99 -9.34
N GLU A 106 6.01 -7.95 -10.01
CA GLU A 106 7.46 -8.15 -9.98
C GLU A 106 8.19 -6.98 -10.67
N LEU A 107 7.69 -6.50 -11.80
CA LEU A 107 8.22 -5.29 -12.44
C LEU A 107 8.03 -4.06 -11.55
N CYS A 108 6.86 -3.92 -10.91
CA CYS A 108 6.62 -2.83 -9.97
C CYS A 108 7.57 -2.89 -8.76
N GLU A 109 7.87 -4.09 -8.26
CA GLU A 109 8.83 -4.32 -7.19
C GLU A 109 10.26 -4.02 -7.65
N GLN A 110 10.66 -4.36 -8.88
CA GLN A 110 11.96 -3.98 -9.39
C GLN A 110 12.12 -2.46 -9.55
N ILE A 111 11.03 -1.74 -9.82
CA ILE A 111 11.04 -0.27 -9.96
C ILE A 111 10.97 0.42 -8.59
N TRP A 112 10.04 0.03 -7.72
CA TRP A 112 9.73 0.74 -6.46
C TRP A 112 9.90 -0.11 -5.19
N GLY A 113 10.11 -1.41 -5.32
CA GLY A 113 10.59 -2.26 -4.23
C GLY A 113 12.04 -1.90 -3.92
N GLY A 114 12.21 -1.13 -2.86
CA GLY A 114 13.47 -1.13 -2.12
C GLY A 114 13.44 -2.26 -1.11
N SER A 115 14.61 -2.65 -0.58
CA SER A 115 14.64 -3.30 0.73
C SER A 115 13.80 -2.43 1.67
N PRO A 116 12.83 -3.00 2.42
CA PRO A 116 12.29 -2.33 3.59
C PRO A 116 13.49 -2.10 4.51
N ALA A 117 14.15 -0.95 4.37
CA ALA A 117 15.13 -0.50 5.31
C ALA A 117 14.31 -0.23 6.56
N ILE A 118 14.21 -1.23 7.43
CA ILE A 118 14.05 -1.13 8.89
C ILE A 118 13.61 0.27 9.34
N ASN A 119 12.37 0.64 9.07
CA ASN A 119 11.62 1.50 9.98
C ASN A 119 11.18 0.66 11.19
N CYS A 120 12.06 -0.22 11.69
CA CYS A 120 12.04 -0.56 13.08
C CYS A 120 12.56 0.69 13.78
N GLY A 121 11.63 1.52 14.25
CA GLY A 121 11.91 2.37 15.38
C GLY A 121 12.47 1.45 16.46
N ILE A 122 13.79 1.46 16.61
CA ILE A 122 14.41 1.01 17.84
C ILE A 122 14.10 2.15 18.82
N GLU A 123 12.89 2.11 19.37
CA GLU A 123 12.59 2.80 20.62
C GLU A 123 13.39 2.04 21.67
N THR A 124 14.62 2.49 21.94
CA THR A 124 15.43 1.98 23.04
C THR A 124 14.75 2.39 24.34
N SER A 125 13.81 1.58 24.82
CA SER A 125 13.32 1.62 26.19
C SER A 125 14.11 0.64 27.06
N ASP A 126 14.63 1.20 28.14
CA ASP A 126 15.04 0.61 29.42
C ASP A 126 16.28 -0.30 29.50
N ILE A 127 17.36 0.29 30.03
CA ILE A 127 18.25 -0.41 30.97
C ILE A 127 18.28 0.39 32.27
N ASN A 128 17.32 0.10 33.14
CA ASN A 128 17.44 0.34 34.57
C ASN A 128 18.45 -0.67 35.14
N ASN A 129 19.66 -0.22 35.48
CA ASN A 129 20.51 -0.95 36.42
C ASN A 129 20.93 -0.03 37.57
N ARG A 130 20.61 -0.52 38.76
CA ARG A 130 20.74 0.12 40.08
C ARG A 130 22.19 0.15 40.54
N SER A 131 22.39 0.96 41.59
CA SER A 131 23.45 0.93 42.65
C SER A 131 24.44 2.11 42.52
N SER A 132 24.72 2.97 43.50
CA SER A 132 24.30 3.11 44.91
C SER A 132 24.66 4.51 45.44
N THR A 133 23.86 5.00 46.40
CA THR A 133 24.20 5.85 47.57
C THR A 133 25.01 7.14 47.41
N THR A 134 24.38 8.30 47.71
CA THR A 134 24.65 9.11 48.92
C THR A 134 23.48 10.08 49.20
N SER A 135 23.14 10.18 50.49
CA SER A 135 22.29 11.09 51.29
C SER A 135 21.92 12.48 50.71
N ASP A 136 20.87 13.20 51.12
CA ASP A 136 20.16 13.28 52.42
C ASP A 136 18.79 14.00 52.21
N GLU A 137 17.76 13.40 52.79
CA GLU A 137 16.59 13.95 53.52
C GLU A 137 15.97 15.34 53.26
N SER A 138 14.64 15.36 53.00
CA SER A 138 13.62 16.10 53.79
C SER A 138 12.20 15.96 53.18
N TYR A 139 11.42 15.03 53.72
CA TYR A 139 9.93 14.95 53.70
C TYR A 139 9.29 16.13 54.52
N PRO A 140 7.94 16.39 54.58
CA PRO A 140 6.83 15.42 54.55
C PRO A 140 5.49 15.89 53.90
N PRO A 141 4.40 15.08 53.97
CA PRO A 141 3.25 15.08 53.04
C PRO A 141 1.92 15.57 53.68
N SER A 142 0.85 15.70 52.88
CA SER A 142 -0.57 15.66 53.35
C SER A 142 -1.56 15.64 52.17
N VAL A 143 -2.20 14.50 51.88
CA VAL A 143 -3.57 14.05 52.22
C VAL A 143 -4.76 14.77 51.54
N SER A 144 -5.45 13.99 50.70
CA SER A 144 -6.90 13.83 50.47
C SER A 144 -7.88 14.99 50.62
N ARG A 145 -8.64 15.25 49.53
CA ARG A 145 -10.09 15.64 49.43
C ARG A 145 -10.29 16.31 48.06
N ASP A 146 -11.40 16.28 47.36
CA ASP A 146 -12.71 15.64 47.43
C ASP A 146 -13.33 15.93 46.04
N SER A 147 -14.16 15.03 45.53
CA SER A 147 -15.00 15.30 44.34
C SER A 147 -16.06 16.37 44.71
N PRO A 148 -16.60 17.14 43.75
CA PRO A 148 -17.86 16.69 43.15
C PRO A 148 -18.11 17.14 41.70
N SER A 149 -18.88 16.32 40.98
CA SER A 149 -19.62 16.65 39.75
C SER A 149 -20.79 17.60 40.01
N PRO A 150 -21.31 18.26 38.95
CA PRO A 150 -22.75 18.23 38.68
C PRO A 150 -23.01 17.92 37.19
N LEU A 151 -23.72 16.84 36.86
CA LEU A 151 -25.19 16.70 36.73
C LEU A 151 -25.80 17.29 35.43
N LEU A 152 -26.63 16.42 34.79
CA LEU A 152 -27.79 16.68 33.90
C LEU A 152 -27.49 16.91 32.40
N CYS A 153 -28.25 16.39 31.43
CA CYS A 153 -29.31 15.38 31.34
C CYS A 153 -29.65 15.22 29.84
N SER A 154 -30.16 14.05 29.42
CA SER A 154 -31.19 13.90 28.36
C SER A 154 -30.75 14.15 26.89
N SER A 155 -31.09 13.39 25.85
CA SER A 155 -31.99 12.24 25.67
C SER A 155 -31.60 11.54 24.36
N ALA A 156 -31.77 10.23 24.30
CA ALA A 156 -31.95 9.49 23.05
C ALA A 156 -33.36 9.76 22.48
N PRO A 157 -33.58 9.41 21.20
CA PRO A 157 -34.77 8.63 20.88
C PRO A 157 -34.44 7.37 20.08
N SER A 158 -34.95 6.25 20.57
CA SER A 158 -35.22 5.03 19.78
C SER A 158 -36.58 5.15 19.09
N PRO A 159 -36.80 4.35 18.04
CA PRO A 159 -37.95 3.43 18.00
C PRO A 159 -37.41 1.98 17.82
N ALA A 160 -37.78 1.01 18.67
CA ALA A 160 -39.02 0.21 18.63
C ALA A 160 -39.26 -0.40 17.22
N THR A 161 -39.40 -1.70 16.99
CA THR A 161 -39.76 -2.85 17.84
C THR A 161 -39.56 -4.15 17.02
N ALA A 162 -39.27 -5.26 17.73
CA ALA A 162 -39.46 -6.70 17.45
C ALA A 162 -39.95 -7.16 16.05
N SER A 163 -39.53 -8.31 15.51
CA SER A 163 -39.83 -9.66 16.05
C SER A 163 -39.15 -10.77 15.20
N GLU A 164 -38.82 -11.89 15.86
CA GLU A 164 -38.83 -13.31 15.40
C GLU A 164 -37.84 -13.76 14.29
N ASP A 165 -36.78 -14.50 14.62
CA ASP A 165 -36.66 -15.97 14.83
C ASP A 165 -36.33 -16.74 13.53
N SER A 166 -35.15 -17.41 13.50
CA SER A 166 -34.81 -18.62 12.72
C SER A 166 -33.28 -18.85 12.62
N GLU A 167 -32.79 -19.76 13.47
CA GLU A 167 -31.93 -20.92 13.19
C GLU A 167 -30.85 -20.89 12.07
N SER A 168 -29.57 -21.07 12.46
CA SER A 168 -28.68 -22.20 12.07
C SER A 168 -27.19 -21.85 11.91
N THR A 169 -26.37 -22.42 12.81
CA THR A 169 -25.06 -23.10 12.62
C THR A 169 -24.06 -22.51 11.61
N GLU A 170 -22.81 -22.16 11.97
CA GLU A 170 -21.73 -23.15 12.08
C GLU A 170 -20.41 -22.46 12.52
N THR A 171 -20.28 -22.12 13.80
CA THR A 171 -18.98 -21.75 14.42
C THR A 171 -18.29 -22.95 15.07
N GLN A 172 -18.77 -24.17 14.79
CA GLN A 172 -18.34 -25.43 15.40
C GLN A 172 -17.42 -26.28 14.49
N ASN A 173 -16.79 -25.73 13.44
CA ASN A 173 -15.97 -26.53 12.50
C ASN A 173 -14.45 -26.36 12.66
N ARG A 174 -13.98 -25.71 13.74
CA ARG A 174 -12.52 -25.51 13.95
C ARG A 174 -11.90 -26.41 15.02
N HIS A 175 -12.69 -26.91 15.97
CA HIS A 175 -12.15 -27.69 17.10
C HIS A 175 -12.06 -29.19 16.80
N ASP A 176 -12.83 -29.72 15.84
CA ASP A 176 -12.83 -31.16 15.53
C ASP A 176 -11.79 -31.61 14.48
N ARG A 177 -11.12 -30.68 13.78
CA ARG A 177 -10.05 -31.05 12.81
C ARG A 177 -8.72 -31.43 13.45
N LEU A 178 -8.50 -31.16 14.74
CA LEU A 178 -7.22 -31.45 15.42
C LEU A 178 -7.19 -32.80 16.15
N ASN A 179 -8.34 -33.43 16.40
CA ASN A 179 -8.39 -34.73 17.05
C ASN A 179 -8.27 -35.91 16.08
N ALA A 180 -8.38 -35.68 14.76
CA ALA A 180 -8.32 -36.75 13.75
C ALA A 180 -6.89 -37.17 13.35
N THR A 181 -5.84 -36.51 13.84
CA THR A 181 -4.45 -36.83 13.48
C THR A 181 -3.71 -37.66 14.55
N LEU A 182 -4.36 -37.96 15.69
CA LEU A 182 -3.74 -38.61 16.85
C LEU A 182 -4.24 -40.03 17.15
N LEU A 183 -4.91 -40.68 16.18
CA LEU A 183 -5.35 -42.08 16.28
C LEU A 183 -4.88 -42.98 15.13
N SER A 184 -4.05 -42.49 14.20
CA SER A 184 -3.48 -43.33 13.13
C SER A 184 -2.14 -43.99 13.47
N TYR A 185 -1.70 -43.91 14.73
CA TYR A 185 -0.53 -44.63 15.25
C TYR A 185 -0.88 -45.41 16.52
N ARG A 186 -1.66 -46.48 16.36
CA ARG A 186 -1.51 -47.71 17.15
C ARG A 186 -2.22 -48.88 16.49
#